data_AF-A0A7W0W122-F1
#
_entry.id   AF-A0A7W0W122-F1
#
_cell.length_a   1.000
_cell.length_b   1.000
_cell.length_c   1.000
_cell.angle_alpha   90.00
_cell.angle_beta   90.00
_cell.angle_gamma   90.00
#
_symmetry.space_group_name_H-M   'P 1'
#
loop_
_entity.id
_entity.type
_entity.pdbx_description
1 polymer ?
#
loop_
_entity_poly.entity_id
_entity_poly.type
_entity_poly.pdbx_seq_one_letter_code
_entity_poly.pdbx_strand_id
1 'polypeptide(L)'
;MFGFVETVRQARPDLVVPEAFSSALIARIGSAQAAWRDVFIDPERFVRHIASRLEPPVATLDQLHVEDLYLACGCIDGIPPALAAFDRAHGAGIELVISAAGIDLAAHPDMPARVRERLIIKNGDAPAKIANYAGKGSLGSWVRIFAMREAQRLLAQDSQQ
;
A
#
# COMPACT_ATOMS: atom_id res chain seq x y z
N MET A 1 25.25 6.79 -12.37
CA MET A 1 23.89 6.96 -11.79
C MET A 1 22.95 6.23 -12.74
N PHE A 2 22.56 5.01 -12.40
CA PHE A 2 21.65 4.21 -13.24
C PHE A 2 20.27 4.88 -13.23
N GLY A 3 19.70 5.13 -14.41
CA GLY A 3 18.42 5.83 -14.51
C GLY A 3 17.25 4.96 -14.04
N PHE A 4 16.17 5.57 -13.51
CA PHE A 4 15.00 4.83 -13.03
C PHE A 4 14.39 3.89 -14.07
N VAL A 5 14.44 4.24 -15.36
CA VAL A 5 14.01 3.35 -16.44
C VAL A 5 14.82 2.05 -16.48
N GLU A 6 16.12 2.12 -16.21
CA GLU A 6 16.98 0.94 -16.15
C GLU A 6 16.59 0.04 -14.97
N THR A 7 16.26 0.62 -13.82
CA THR A 7 15.71 -0.12 -12.69
C THR A 7 14.39 -0.83 -13.05
N VAL A 8 13.51 -0.18 -13.84
CA VAL A 8 12.27 -0.82 -14.33
C VAL A 8 12.61 -1.99 -15.26
N ARG A 9 13.52 -1.81 -16.22
CA ARG A 9 13.93 -2.87 -17.16
C ARG A 9 14.58 -4.06 -16.45
N GLN A 10 15.41 -3.81 -15.44
CA GLN A 10 16.03 -4.87 -14.65
C GLN A 10 14.99 -5.64 -13.83
N ALA A 11 14.01 -4.95 -13.24
CA ALA A 11 12.95 -5.59 -12.48
C ALA A 11 11.95 -6.35 -13.37
N ARG A 12 11.75 -5.87 -14.60
CA ARG A 12 10.76 -6.36 -15.57
C ARG A 12 11.32 -6.35 -16.98
N PRO A 13 12.21 -7.31 -17.33
CA PRO A 13 12.83 -7.37 -18.66
C PRO A 13 11.82 -7.71 -19.77
N ASP A 14 10.64 -8.22 -19.39
CA ASP A 14 9.51 -8.50 -20.27
C ASP A 14 8.77 -7.23 -20.73
N LEU A 15 8.95 -6.09 -20.05
CA LEU A 15 8.25 -4.86 -20.36
C LEU A 15 9.03 -3.99 -21.36
N VAL A 16 8.34 -3.59 -22.42
CA VAL A 16 8.82 -2.53 -23.31
C VAL A 16 8.46 -1.18 -22.69
N VAL A 17 9.45 -0.46 -22.18
CA VAL A 17 9.28 0.85 -21.55
C VAL A 17 9.66 1.96 -22.53
N PRO A 18 8.69 2.79 -22.99
CA PRO A 18 8.98 3.93 -23.86
C PRO A 18 9.92 4.94 -23.19
N GLU A 19 10.73 5.66 -23.96
CA GLU A 19 11.64 6.67 -23.42
C GLU A 19 10.90 7.81 -22.69
N ALA A 20 9.74 8.21 -23.22
CA ALA A 20 8.85 9.20 -22.60
C ALA A 20 8.32 8.78 -21.22
N PHE A 21 8.38 7.50 -20.86
CA PHE A 21 7.98 7.00 -19.54
C PHE A 21 8.92 7.52 -18.43
N SER A 22 10.17 7.85 -18.76
CA SER A 22 11.17 8.32 -17.79
C SER A 22 10.73 9.61 -17.09
N SER A 23 10.31 10.61 -17.87
CA SER A 23 9.90 11.92 -17.33
C SER A 23 8.61 11.82 -16.51
N ALA A 24 7.65 11.01 -16.98
CA ALA A 24 6.42 10.73 -16.24
C ALA A 24 6.71 10.05 -14.90
N LEU A 25 7.62 9.07 -14.88
CA LEU A 25 8.04 8.37 -13.66
C LEU A 25 8.70 9.32 -12.65
N ILE A 26 9.64 10.16 -13.10
CA ILE A 26 10.29 11.16 -12.23
C ILE A 26 9.26 12.13 -11.65
N ALA A 27 8.35 12.66 -12.47
CA ALA A 27 7.31 13.58 -12.03
C ALA A 27 6.36 12.94 -11.00
N ARG A 28 5.97 11.67 -11.20
CA ARG A 28 5.12 10.93 -10.25
C ARG A 28 5.85 10.61 -8.95
N ILE A 29 7.13 10.27 -8.98
CA ILE A 29 7.94 10.09 -7.76
C ILE A 29 8.02 11.39 -6.96
N GLY A 30 8.30 12.52 -7.63
CA GLY A 30 8.33 13.82 -6.99
C GLY A 30 6.99 14.22 -6.37
N SER A 31 5.88 13.94 -7.06
CA SER A 31 4.51 14.13 -6.52
C SER A 31 4.28 13.32 -5.25
N ALA A 32 4.65 12.04 -5.26
CA ALA A 32 4.49 11.15 -4.12
C ALA A 32 5.34 11.57 -2.91
N GLN A 33 6.59 11.98 -3.13
CA GLN A 33 7.47 12.53 -2.09
C GLN A 33 6.92 13.84 -1.53
N ALA A 34 6.34 14.69 -2.38
CA ALA A 34 5.73 15.95 -1.94
C ALA A 34 4.44 15.73 -1.14
N ALA A 35 3.67 14.68 -1.45
CA ALA A 35 2.48 14.28 -0.70
C ALA A 35 2.84 13.72 0.69
N TRP A 36 3.95 12.98 0.79
CA TRP A 36 4.40 12.32 2.02
C TRP A 36 5.81 12.78 2.44
N ARG A 37 5.95 14.07 2.76
CA ARG A 37 7.26 14.73 2.99
C ARG A 37 8.10 14.12 4.12
N ASP A 38 7.46 13.55 5.13
CA ASP A 38 8.13 12.93 6.27
C ASP A 38 8.54 11.47 6.00
N VAL A 39 8.11 10.90 4.87
CA VAL A 39 8.33 9.50 4.50
C VAL A 39 9.47 9.42 3.48
N PHE A 40 10.61 8.88 3.90
CA PHE A 40 11.80 8.74 3.06
C PHE A 40 11.96 7.30 2.57
N ILE A 41 11.70 7.06 1.30
CA ILE A 41 11.92 5.77 0.64
C ILE A 41 13.04 5.94 -0.37
N ASP A 42 13.97 4.99 -0.42
CA ASP A 42 14.99 4.96 -1.46
C ASP A 42 14.32 5.00 -2.85
N PRO A 43 14.70 5.93 -3.75
CA PRO A 43 14.06 6.05 -5.04
C PRO A 43 14.12 4.78 -5.89
N GLU A 44 15.24 4.04 -5.87
CA GLU A 44 15.34 2.78 -6.63
C GLU A 44 14.41 1.71 -6.06
N ARG A 45 14.33 1.60 -4.73
CA ARG A 45 13.37 0.72 -4.05
C ARG A 45 11.95 1.02 -4.48
N PHE A 46 11.56 2.30 -4.49
CA PHE A 46 10.21 2.70 -4.90
C PHE A 46 9.96 2.44 -6.40
N VAL A 47 10.95 2.66 -7.26
CA VAL A 47 10.85 2.34 -8.69
C VAL A 47 10.66 0.84 -8.90
N ARG A 48 11.39 -0.04 -8.19
CA ARG A 48 11.15 -1.50 -8.24
C ARG A 48 9.73 -1.85 -7.75
N HIS A 49 9.24 -1.16 -6.73
CA HIS A 49 7.88 -1.33 -6.23
C HIS A 49 6.83 -0.98 -7.31
N ILE A 50 6.99 0.13 -8.03
CA ILE A 50 6.13 0.49 -9.17
C ILE A 50 6.27 -0.55 -10.29
N ALA A 51 7.50 -0.93 -10.66
CA ALA A 51 7.75 -1.85 -11.78
C ALA A 51 7.02 -3.19 -11.61
N SER A 52 6.98 -3.75 -10.40
CA SER A 52 6.23 -4.99 -10.12
C SER A 52 4.71 -4.90 -10.32
N ARG A 53 4.15 -3.70 -10.46
CA ARG A 53 2.72 -3.43 -10.65
C ARG A 53 2.36 -2.95 -12.06
N LEU A 54 3.36 -2.79 -12.92
CA LEU A 54 3.15 -2.44 -14.32
C LEU A 54 2.64 -3.66 -15.09
N GLU A 55 1.66 -3.43 -15.95
CA GLU A 55 1.11 -4.44 -16.86
C GLU A 55 1.45 -4.04 -18.30
N PRO A 56 1.79 -5.01 -19.17
CA PRO A 56 2.00 -4.73 -20.59
C PRO A 56 0.64 -4.46 -21.30
N PRO A 57 0.58 -3.50 -22.23
CA PRO A 57 1.64 -2.57 -22.62
C PRO A 57 1.82 -1.44 -21.61
N VAL A 58 3.08 -1.10 -21.29
CA VAL A 58 3.42 0.03 -20.41
C VAL A 58 3.29 1.33 -21.21
N ALA A 59 2.09 1.91 -21.20
CA ALA A 59 1.82 3.16 -21.89
C ALA A 59 1.88 4.37 -20.95
N THR A 60 1.35 4.26 -19.73
CA THR A 60 1.23 5.38 -18.78
C THR A 60 1.20 4.90 -17.32
N LEU A 61 1.49 5.82 -16.40
CA LEU A 61 1.31 5.68 -14.95
C LEU A 61 -0.05 6.21 -14.47
N ASP A 62 -0.88 6.80 -15.34
CA ASP A 62 -2.12 7.49 -14.93
C ASP A 62 -3.16 6.57 -14.27
N GLN A 63 -3.07 5.26 -14.53
CA GLN A 63 -3.94 4.25 -13.91
C GLN A 63 -3.47 3.83 -12.51
N LEU A 64 -2.30 4.30 -12.08
CA LEU A 64 -1.73 3.99 -10.77
C LEU A 64 -1.89 5.19 -9.83
N HIS A 65 -2.40 4.92 -8.64
CA HIS A 65 -2.35 5.84 -7.51
C HIS A 65 -0.93 5.84 -6.92
N VAL A 66 -0.01 6.58 -7.54
CA VAL A 66 1.42 6.53 -7.20
C VAL A 66 1.70 7.07 -5.79
N GLU A 67 1.01 8.12 -5.37
CA GLU A 67 1.12 8.69 -4.02
C GLU A 67 0.72 7.65 -2.95
N ASP A 68 -0.33 6.89 -3.22
CA ASP A 68 -0.79 5.82 -2.34
C ASP A 68 0.17 4.62 -2.34
N LEU A 69 0.73 4.27 -3.51
CA LEU A 69 1.77 3.24 -3.62
C LEU A 69 3.03 3.62 -2.85
N TYR A 70 3.37 4.91 -2.77
CA TYR A 70 4.51 5.39 -1.99
C TYR A 70 4.27 5.17 -0.50
N LEU A 71 3.11 5.56 0.02
CA LEU A 71 2.75 5.29 1.42
C LEU A 71 2.76 3.78 1.72
N ALA A 72 2.13 2.97 0.84
CA ALA A 72 2.11 1.52 0.99
C ALA A 72 3.53 0.91 0.98
N CYS A 73 4.42 1.37 0.10
CA CYS A 73 5.82 0.94 0.07
C CYS A 73 6.54 1.24 1.38
N GLY A 74 6.34 2.44 1.94
CA GLY A 74 6.91 2.82 3.23
C GLY A 74 6.39 1.94 4.38
N CYS A 75 5.11 1.57 4.35
CA CYS A 75 4.53 0.65 5.33
C CYS A 75 5.13 -0.77 5.21
N ILE A 76 5.32 -1.29 3.99
CA ILE A 76 5.93 -2.61 3.75
C ILE A 76 7.37 -2.67 4.29
N ASP A 77 8.08 -1.55 4.17
CA ASP A 77 9.47 -1.40 4.64
C ASP A 77 9.54 -1.06 6.14
N GLY A 78 8.40 -0.90 6.83
CA GLY A 78 8.34 -0.66 8.27
C GLY A 78 8.82 0.74 8.69
N ILE A 79 8.78 1.72 7.78
CA ILE A 79 9.29 3.07 8.02
C ILE A 79 8.36 3.80 9.01
N PRO A 80 8.82 4.21 10.21
CA PRO A 80 7.93 4.75 11.25
C PRO A 80 7.09 5.97 10.81
N PRO A 81 7.65 6.96 10.08
CA PRO A 81 6.83 8.03 9.49
C PRO A 81 5.72 7.55 8.55
N ALA A 82 5.95 6.48 7.79
CA ALA A 82 4.94 5.92 6.88
C ALA A 82 3.82 5.23 7.67
N LEU A 83 4.17 4.48 8.71
CA LEU A 83 3.20 3.85 9.61
C LEU A 83 2.32 4.91 10.29
N ALA A 84 2.93 5.98 10.79
CA ALA A 84 2.20 7.09 11.41
C ALA A 84 1.31 7.83 10.40
N ALA A 85 1.79 8.05 9.16
CA ALA A 85 1.00 8.67 8.10
C ALA A 85 -0.19 7.79 7.70
N PHE A 86 0.01 6.47 7.60
CA PHE A 86 -1.05 5.50 7.35
C PHE A 86 -2.13 5.54 8.42
N ASP A 87 -1.74 5.56 9.70
CA ASP A 87 -2.71 5.61 10.81
C ASP A 87 -3.54 6.90 10.76
N ARG A 88 -2.91 8.05 10.53
CA ARG A 88 -3.61 9.32 10.39
C ARG A 88 -4.57 9.32 9.21
N ALA A 89 -4.18 8.74 8.09
CA ALA A 89 -4.97 8.76 6.86
C ALA A 89 -6.12 7.73 6.86
N HIS A 90 -5.96 6.60 7.55
CA HIS A 90 -6.85 5.45 7.38
C HIS A 90 -7.41 4.86 8.67
N GLY A 91 -6.85 5.18 9.85
CA GLY A 91 -7.26 4.61 11.14
C GLY A 91 -8.75 4.80 11.44
N ALA A 92 -9.24 6.04 11.40
CA ALA A 92 -10.66 6.33 11.61
C ALA A 92 -11.57 5.64 10.57
N GLY A 93 -11.08 5.47 9.33
CA GLY A 93 -11.79 4.76 8.28
C GLY A 93 -11.90 3.26 8.54
N ILE A 94 -10.87 2.65 9.15
CA ILE A 94 -10.86 1.25 9.58
C ILE A 94 -11.89 1.04 10.68
N GLU A 95 -11.88 1.86 11.73
CA GLU A 95 -12.84 1.77 12.84
C GLU A 95 -14.28 1.89 12.34
N LEU A 96 -14.55 2.89 11.48
CA LEU A 96 -15.87 3.12 10.93
C LEU A 96 -16.43 1.90 10.17
N VAL A 97 -15.61 1.25 9.32
CA VAL A 97 -16.09 0.08 8.55
C VAL A 97 -16.22 -1.18 9.38
N ILE A 98 -15.44 -1.32 10.46
CA ILE A 98 -15.59 -2.41 11.43
C ILE A 98 -16.94 -2.26 12.14
N SER A 99 -17.26 -1.07 12.66
CA SER A 99 -18.55 -0.80 13.29
C SER A 99 -19.72 -0.95 12.31
N ALA A 100 -19.57 -0.47 11.06
CA ALA A 100 -20.59 -0.62 10.03
C ALA A 100 -20.83 -2.09 9.64
N ALA A 101 -19.86 -2.98 9.88
CA ALA A 101 -20.01 -4.42 9.70
C ALA A 101 -20.75 -5.11 10.87
N GLY A 102 -21.27 -4.35 11.84
CA GLY A 102 -22.01 -4.86 12.99
C GLY A 102 -21.13 -5.34 14.15
N ILE A 103 -19.84 -5.00 14.14
CA ILE A 103 -18.92 -5.35 15.23
C ILE A 103 -18.93 -4.23 16.27
N ASP A 104 -19.37 -4.55 17.48
CA ASP A 104 -19.36 -3.61 18.60
C ASP A 104 -17.93 -3.42 19.12
N LEU A 105 -17.36 -2.24 18.89
CA LEU A 105 -16.02 -1.89 19.34
C LEU A 105 -15.93 -1.70 20.86
N ALA A 106 -17.04 -1.50 21.57
CA ALA A 106 -17.03 -1.50 23.03
C ALA A 106 -16.84 -2.92 23.58
N ALA A 107 -17.45 -3.91 22.91
CA ALA A 107 -17.27 -5.33 23.24
C ALA A 107 -15.94 -5.91 22.72
N HIS A 108 -15.43 -5.40 21.59
CA HIS A 108 -14.19 -5.83 20.95
C HIS A 108 -13.20 -4.66 20.74
N PRO A 109 -12.69 -4.04 21.82
CA PRO A 109 -11.85 -2.83 21.73
C PRO A 109 -10.51 -3.06 21.02
N ASP A 110 -10.03 -4.29 20.94
CA ASP A 110 -8.80 -4.70 20.27
C ASP A 110 -8.96 -4.97 18.77
N MET A 111 -10.20 -5.04 18.26
CA MET A 111 -10.48 -5.40 16.87
C MET A 111 -9.77 -4.50 15.85
N PRO A 112 -9.77 -3.14 15.97
CA PRO A 112 -9.04 -2.29 15.04
C PRO A 112 -7.52 -2.55 15.07
N ALA A 113 -6.96 -2.78 16.26
CA ALA A 113 -5.54 -3.07 16.41
C ALA A 113 -5.15 -4.40 15.75
N ARG A 114 -5.97 -5.45 15.91
CA ARG A 114 -5.77 -6.76 15.27
C ARG A 114 -5.88 -6.70 13.76
N VAL A 115 -6.88 -5.98 13.23
CA VAL A 115 -7.02 -5.76 11.78
C VAL A 115 -5.80 -5.02 11.22
N ARG A 116 -5.34 -3.98 11.92
CA ARG A 116 -4.16 -3.21 11.55
C ARG A 116 -2.89 -4.06 11.57
N GLU A 117 -2.73 -4.89 12.60
CA GLU A 117 -1.62 -5.84 12.70
C GLU A 117 -1.59 -6.78 11.48
N ARG A 118 -2.73 -7.39 11.12
CA ARG A 118 -2.83 -8.25 9.92
C ARG A 118 -2.54 -7.51 8.62
N LEU A 119 -2.86 -6.22 8.57
CA LEU A 119 -2.68 -5.40 7.38
C LEU A 119 -1.22 -5.02 7.15
N ILE A 120 -0.52 -4.63 8.21
CA ILE A 120 0.77 -3.93 8.16
C ILE A 120 1.94 -4.83 8.60
N ILE A 121 1.72 -5.75 9.54
CA ILE A 121 2.77 -6.60 10.08
C ILE A 121 2.90 -7.87 9.23
N LYS A 122 4.15 -8.27 8.95
CA LYS A 122 4.45 -9.56 8.32
C LYS A 122 4.13 -10.67 9.32
N ASN A 123 3.45 -11.72 8.88
CA ASN A 123 3.14 -12.86 9.75
C ASN A 123 3.97 -14.07 9.31
N GLY A 124 5.07 -14.32 10.03
CA GLY A 124 6.07 -15.33 9.63
C GLY A 124 6.63 -15.02 8.24
N ASP A 125 6.60 -16.01 7.35
CA ASP A 125 7.07 -15.88 5.97
C ASP A 125 6.07 -15.13 5.05
N ALA A 126 4.84 -14.89 5.51
CA ALA A 126 3.84 -14.19 4.71
C ALA A 126 4.08 -12.67 4.75
N PRO A 127 4.15 -11.99 3.58
CA PRO A 127 4.26 -10.54 3.55
C PRO A 127 3.04 -9.88 4.18
N ALA A 128 3.22 -8.66 4.71
CA ALA A 128 2.13 -7.82 5.17
C ALA A 128 1.06 -7.69 4.08
N LYS A 129 -0.23 -7.71 4.43
CA LYS A 129 -1.31 -7.73 3.42
C LYS A 129 -1.30 -6.49 2.55
N ILE A 130 -0.84 -5.35 3.06
CA ILE A 130 -0.66 -4.12 2.28
C ILE A 130 0.30 -4.29 1.08
N ALA A 131 1.16 -5.30 1.08
CA ALA A 131 1.99 -5.65 -0.08
C ALA A 131 1.18 -6.04 -1.33
N ASN A 132 -0.06 -6.50 -1.15
CA ASN A 132 -0.97 -6.85 -2.24
C ASN A 132 -1.69 -5.64 -2.86
N TYR A 133 -1.51 -4.43 -2.30
CA TYR A 133 -2.06 -3.23 -2.90
C TYR A 133 -1.35 -2.92 -4.22
N ALA A 134 -2.12 -2.93 -5.31
CA ALA A 134 -1.63 -2.79 -6.68
C ALA A 134 -1.71 -1.36 -7.23
N GLY A 135 -2.36 -0.43 -6.52
CA GLY A 135 -2.48 0.97 -6.97
C GLY A 135 -3.55 1.22 -8.03
N LYS A 136 -4.41 0.25 -8.35
CA LYS A 136 -5.48 0.35 -9.38
C LYS A 136 -6.77 1.05 -8.90
N GLY A 137 -6.74 1.62 -7.71
CA GLY A 137 -7.81 2.34 -7.05
C GLY A 137 -7.25 2.92 -5.75
N SER A 138 -7.97 3.79 -5.05
CA SER A 138 -7.41 4.44 -3.86
C SER A 138 -7.08 3.45 -2.74
N LEU A 139 -5.97 3.72 -2.03
CA LEU A 139 -5.54 2.92 -0.89
C LEU A 139 -6.61 2.93 0.20
N GLY A 140 -7.26 4.07 0.45
CA GLY A 140 -8.32 4.17 1.44
C GLY A 140 -9.50 3.22 1.17
N SER A 141 -9.94 3.08 -0.09
CA SER A 141 -11.01 2.14 -0.45
C SER A 141 -10.56 0.69 -0.30
N TRP A 142 -9.33 0.38 -0.72
CA TRP A 142 -8.76 -0.96 -0.58
C TRP A 142 -8.62 -1.36 0.90
N VAL A 143 -8.10 -0.47 1.75
CA VAL A 143 -7.95 -0.67 3.20
C VAL A 143 -9.30 -0.92 3.86
N ARG A 144 -10.34 -0.15 3.51
CA ARG A 144 -11.69 -0.32 4.06
C ARG A 144 -12.28 -1.68 3.72
N ILE A 145 -12.16 -2.12 2.46
CA ILE A 145 -12.65 -3.44 2.03
C ILE A 145 -11.89 -4.56 2.77
N PHE A 146 -10.57 -4.43 2.90
CA PHE A 146 -9.76 -5.38 3.65
C PHE A 146 -10.19 -5.44 5.12
N ALA A 147 -10.29 -4.28 5.77
CA ALA A 147 -10.61 -4.16 7.19
C ALA A 147 -11.96 -4.80 7.54
N MET A 148 -12.99 -4.50 6.75
CA MET A 148 -14.32 -5.09 6.92
C MET A 148 -14.26 -6.63 6.86
N ARG A 149 -13.57 -7.19 5.85
CA ARG A 149 -13.47 -8.64 5.66
C ARG A 149 -12.64 -9.32 6.74
N GLU A 150 -11.52 -8.72 7.12
CA GLU A 150 -10.63 -9.30 8.13
C GLU A 150 -11.28 -9.25 9.52
N ALA A 151 -12.01 -8.19 9.87
CA ALA A 151 -12.71 -8.10 11.14
C ALA A 151 -13.79 -9.19 11.29
N GLN A 152 -14.58 -9.44 10.24
CA GLN A 152 -15.55 -10.55 10.21
C GLN A 152 -14.87 -11.91 10.36
N ARG A 153 -13.71 -12.10 9.72
CA ARG A 153 -12.93 -13.34 9.82
C ARG A 153 -12.39 -13.56 11.23
N LEU A 154 -11.89 -12.52 11.88
CA LEU A 154 -11.40 -12.59 13.26
C LEU A 154 -12.53 -12.88 14.24
N LEU A 155 -13.68 -12.23 14.10
CA LEU A 155 -14.84 -12.47 14.95
C LEU A 155 -15.34 -13.93 14.85
N ALA A 156 -15.38 -14.48 13.62
CA ALA A 156 -15.75 -15.88 13.41
C ALA A 156 -14.75 -16.86 14.03
N GLN A 157 -13.45 -16.52 14.07
CA GLN A 157 -12.41 -17.32 14.72
C GLN A 157 -12.54 -17.30 16.25
N ASP A 158 -12.81 -16.12 16.82
CA ASP A 158 -12.97 -15.96 18.27
C ASP A 158 -14.21 -16.71 18.79
N SER A 159 -15.26 -16.82 17.98
CA SER A 159 -16.48 -17.57 18.33
C SER A 159 -16.31 -19.10 18.31
N GLN A 160 -15.20 -19.59 17.74
CA GLN A 160 -14.88 -21.03 17.61
C GLN A 160 -13.88 -21.52 18.65
N GLN A 161 -13.32 -20.62 19.47
CA GLN A 161 -12.41 -20.93 20.57
C GLN A 161 -13.15 -21.02 21.90
#